data_AF-A0A527W3S7-F1
#
_entry.id   AF-A0A527W3S7-F1
#
_cell.length_a   1.000
_cell.length_b   1.000
_cell.length_c   1.000
_cell.angle_alpha   90.00
_cell.angle_beta   90.00
_cell.angle_gamma   90.00
#
_symmetry.space_group_name_H-M   'P 1'
#
loop_
_entity.id
_entity.type
_entity.pdbx_description
1 polymer ?
#
loop_
_entity_poly.entity_id
_entity_poly.type
_entity_poly.pdbx_seq_one_letter_code
_entity_poly.pdbx_strand_id
1 'polypeptide(L)'
;GWFNCSGCHANGGGGMGPALMDQKWIYGSSMESIHATIRDGRPNGMPSFRDKIPDDQIWELAAFVRSLSGNAPSSAAPSRNDDMMAHPSENRMPDAATLGKSP
;
A
#
# COMPACT_ATOMS: atom_id res chain seq x y z
N GLY A 1 0.36 1.89 -12.35
CA GLY A 1 -0.52 2.06 -11.17
C GLY A 1 -1.18 3.43 -11.23
N TRP A 2 -2.40 3.56 -10.72
CA TRP A 2 -3.29 4.74 -10.88
C TRP A 2 -2.63 6.09 -10.58
N PHE A 3 -1.72 6.17 -9.60
CA PHE A 3 -1.09 7.43 -9.18
C PHE A 3 0.34 7.66 -9.70
N ASN A 4 0.84 6.77 -10.58
CA ASN A 4 2.18 6.85 -11.19
C ASN A 4 3.38 6.98 -10.22
N CYS A 5 3.20 6.68 -8.93
CA CYS A 5 4.29 6.71 -7.93
C CYS A 5 5.49 5.85 -8.36
N SER A 6 5.19 4.67 -8.92
CA SER A 6 6.20 3.71 -9.37
C SER A 6 7.01 4.17 -10.58
N GLY A 7 6.53 5.16 -11.34
CA GLY A 7 7.29 5.72 -12.46
C GLY A 7 8.54 6.46 -12.01
N CYS A 8 8.53 7.04 -10.79
CA CYS A 8 9.67 7.77 -10.24
C CYS A 8 10.39 7.00 -9.13
N HIS A 9 9.64 6.30 -8.26
CA HIS A 9 10.17 5.62 -7.07
C HIS A 9 10.38 4.11 -7.28
N ALA A 10 10.20 3.62 -8.51
CA ALA A 10 10.08 2.20 -8.82
C ALA A 10 9.09 1.51 -7.86
N ASN A 11 9.24 0.21 -7.61
CA ASN A 11 8.44 -0.49 -6.61
C ASN A 11 8.90 -0.19 -5.17
N GLY A 12 9.29 1.05 -4.86
CA GLY A 12 9.79 1.49 -3.56
C GLY A 12 11.32 1.46 -3.41
N GLY A 13 12.02 0.85 -4.37
CA GLY A 13 13.49 0.79 -4.40
C GLY A 13 14.19 2.09 -4.85
N GLY A 14 13.43 3.10 -5.27
CA GLY A 14 13.96 4.37 -5.78
C GLY A 14 14.18 4.39 -7.29
N GLY A 15 14.76 5.48 -7.79
CA GLY A 15 14.99 5.70 -9.22
C GLY A 15 15.22 7.18 -9.50
N MET A 16 14.28 7.80 -10.21
CA MET A 16 14.25 9.26 -10.36
C MET A 16 13.96 9.96 -9.03
N GLY A 17 13.08 9.36 -8.22
CA GLY A 17 12.83 9.74 -6.84
C GLY A 17 13.65 8.90 -5.86
N PRO A 18 13.77 9.33 -4.59
CA PRO A 18 14.43 8.56 -3.54
C PRO A 18 13.76 7.20 -3.31
N ALA A 19 14.50 6.25 -2.75
CA ALA A 19 13.91 5.01 -2.26
C ALA A 19 12.89 5.32 -1.15
N LEU A 20 11.78 4.58 -1.14
CA LEU A 20 10.72 4.70 -0.13
C LEU A 20 10.80 3.57 0.90
N MET A 21 11.56 2.52 0.58
CA MET A 21 11.80 1.36 1.45
C MET A 21 13.01 1.55 2.38
N ASP A 22 13.83 2.59 2.18
CA ASP A 22 14.96 2.85 3.06
C ASP A 22 14.54 3.64 4.31
N GLN A 23 15.45 3.78 5.27
CA GLN A 23 15.23 4.58 6.47
C GLN A 23 15.64 6.06 6.29
N LYS A 24 15.95 6.49 5.06
CA LYS A 24 16.55 7.80 4.77
C LYS A 24 15.49 8.78 4.26
N TRP A 25 14.90 9.51 5.21
CA TRP A 25 13.86 10.49 4.92
C TRP A 25 14.42 11.90 4.75
N ILE A 26 14.37 12.43 3.52
CA ILE A 26 14.83 13.79 3.19
C ILE A 26 13.88 14.91 3.66
N TYR A 27 12.60 14.59 3.85
CA TYR A 27 11.56 15.56 4.27
C TYR A 27 10.86 15.18 5.57
N GLY A 28 11.46 14.28 6.35
CA GLY A 28 10.89 13.73 7.59
C GLY A 28 10.09 12.44 7.39
N SER A 29 10.08 11.61 8.42
CA SER A 29 9.46 10.28 8.45
C SER A 29 8.11 10.22 9.17
N SER A 30 7.63 11.35 9.72
CA SER A 30 6.34 11.41 10.39
C SER A 30 5.19 11.27 9.38
N MET A 31 4.02 10.79 9.85
CA MET A 31 2.84 10.66 8.98
C MET A 31 2.46 11.99 8.33
N GLU A 32 2.51 13.07 9.08
CA GLU A 32 2.20 14.43 8.62
C GLU A 32 3.20 14.90 7.57
N SER A 33 4.48 14.55 7.74
CA SER A 33 5.56 14.88 6.80
C SER A 33 5.38 14.16 5.47
N ILE A 34 5.05 12.86 5.52
CA ILE A 34 4.81 12.04 4.34
C ILE A 34 3.52 12.50 3.64
N HIS A 35 2.44 12.72 4.40
CA HIS A 35 1.19 13.26 3.89
C HIS A 35 1.39 14.60 3.18
N ALA A 36 2.05 15.56 3.83
CA ALA A 36 2.34 16.86 3.23
C ALA A 36 3.22 16.72 1.97
N THR A 37 4.16 15.77 1.96
CA THR A 37 5.02 15.50 0.80
C THR A 37 4.20 15.00 -0.41
N ILE A 38 3.22 14.12 -0.20
CA ILE A 38 2.33 13.63 -1.27
C ILE A 38 1.32 14.72 -1.66
N ARG A 39 0.67 15.36 -0.70
CA ARG A 39 -0.33 16.39 -0.96
C ARG A 39 0.26 17.60 -1.68
N ASP A 40 1.30 18.19 -1.12
CA ASP A 40 1.84 19.47 -1.57
C ASP A 40 2.98 19.30 -2.59
N GLY A 41 3.48 18.08 -2.78
CA GLY A 41 4.65 17.81 -3.60
C GLY A 41 5.94 18.34 -2.96
N ARG A 42 7.05 18.20 -3.70
CA ARG A 42 8.36 18.72 -3.29
C ARG A 42 9.10 19.34 -4.47
N PRO A 43 9.92 20.38 -4.22
CA PRO A 43 10.77 20.94 -5.25
C PRO A 43 11.68 19.85 -5.83
N ASN A 44 12.12 20.04 -7.08
CA ASN A 44 12.99 19.11 -7.82
C ASN A 44 12.30 17.81 -8.30
N GLY A 45 11.00 17.85 -8.62
CA GLY A 45 10.38 16.85 -9.49
C GLY A 45 9.32 15.96 -8.87
N MET A 46 8.98 16.14 -7.58
CA MET A 46 7.82 15.44 -6.99
C MET A 46 6.57 16.32 -7.14
N PRO A 47 5.59 15.93 -7.98
CA PRO A 47 4.39 16.73 -8.21
C PRO A 47 3.47 16.76 -7.00
N SER A 48 2.64 17.80 -6.91
CA SER A 48 1.54 17.87 -5.94
C SER A 48 0.34 17.03 -6.38
N PHE A 49 -0.29 16.38 -5.40
CA PHE A 49 -1.51 15.59 -5.59
C PHE A 49 -2.75 16.19 -4.90
N ARG A 50 -2.64 17.36 -4.27
CA ARG A 50 -3.70 18.03 -3.49
C ARG A 50 -5.07 18.04 -4.17
N ASP A 51 -5.11 18.37 -5.45
CA ASP A 51 -6.36 18.50 -6.22
C ASP A 51 -6.64 17.29 -7.12
N LYS A 52 -5.85 16.21 -6.96
CA LYS A 52 -5.93 15.00 -7.78
C LYS A 52 -6.40 13.78 -6.98
N ILE A 53 -6.11 13.77 -5.68
CA ILE A 53 -6.40 12.66 -4.77
C ILE A 53 -7.13 13.26 -3.56
N PRO A 54 -8.28 12.68 -3.14
CA PRO A 54 -8.93 13.08 -1.91
C PRO A 54 -7.99 12.97 -0.69
N ASP A 55 -8.04 13.91 0.24
CA ASP A 55 -7.10 13.98 1.39
C ASP A 55 -7.05 12.68 2.19
N ASP A 56 -8.20 12.03 2.43
CA ASP A 56 -8.28 10.73 3.12
C ASP A 56 -7.47 9.64 2.40
N GLN A 57 -7.50 9.60 1.08
CA GLN A 57 -6.69 8.65 0.30
C GLN A 57 -5.20 9.02 0.33
N ILE A 58 -4.85 10.30 0.49
CA ILE A 58 -3.45 10.71 0.68
C ILE A 58 -2.94 10.19 2.03
N TRP A 59 -3.77 10.17 3.07
CA TRP A 59 -3.41 9.55 4.36
C TRP A 59 -3.20 8.04 4.23
N GLU A 60 -4.06 7.34 3.49
CA GLU A 60 -3.89 5.91 3.21
C GLU A 60 -2.58 5.64 2.45
N LEU A 61 -2.29 6.44 1.42
CA LEU A 61 -1.02 6.37 0.68
C LEU A 61 0.18 6.66 1.58
N ALA A 62 0.10 7.66 2.46
CA ALA A 62 1.16 7.98 3.41
C ALA A 62 1.43 6.81 4.37
N ALA A 63 0.38 6.14 4.85
CA ALA A 63 0.50 4.96 5.71
C ALA A 63 1.17 3.80 4.96
N PHE A 64 0.75 3.55 3.72
CA PHE A 64 1.34 2.53 2.86
C PHE A 64 2.83 2.83 2.60
N VAL A 65 3.18 4.03 2.16
CA VAL A 65 4.58 4.44 1.90
C VAL A 65 5.43 4.29 3.17
N ARG A 66 4.91 4.68 4.33
CA ARG A 66 5.60 4.50 5.60
C ARG A 66 5.83 3.02 5.94
N SER A 67 4.87 2.14 5.66
CA SER A 67 5.01 0.70 5.88
C SER A 67 6.11 0.05 5.01
N LEU A 68 6.37 0.58 3.81
CA LEU A 68 7.43 0.08 2.93
C LEU A 68 8.82 0.20 3.55
N SER A 69 9.04 1.22 4.36
CA SER A 69 10.32 1.50 5.03
C SER A 69 10.53 0.77 6.35
N GLY A 70 9.55 -0.03 6.79
CA GLY A 70 9.54 -0.61 8.14
C GLY A 70 9.38 0.43 9.27
N ASN A 71 9.14 1.72 8.95
CA ASN A 71 8.94 2.78 9.94
C ASN A 71 7.50 2.91 10.43
N ALA A 72 6.61 1.97 10.11
CA ALA A 72 5.26 1.93 10.68
C ALA A 72 5.36 1.80 12.21
N PRO A 73 4.58 2.57 13.00
CA PRO A 73 4.59 2.39 14.45
C PRO A 73 4.10 0.97 14.77
N SER A 74 4.67 0.31 15.79
CA SER A 74 4.27 -1.04 16.20
C SER A 74 2.78 -1.13 16.56
N SER A 75 2.15 0.00 16.88
CA SER A 75 0.71 0.12 17.17
C SER A 75 -0.16 0.33 15.92
N ALA A 76 0.42 0.54 14.74
CA ALA A 76 -0.30 0.54 13.46
C ALA A 76 -0.45 -0.88 12.88
N ALA A 77 -0.20 -1.91 13.69
CA ALA A 77 -0.66 -3.26 13.38
C ALA A 77 -2.12 -3.15 12.91
N PRO A 78 -2.43 -3.58 11.67
CA PRO A 78 -3.78 -3.45 11.18
C PRO A 78 -4.67 -4.23 12.14
N SER A 79 -5.73 -3.61 12.64
CA SER A 79 -6.85 -4.33 13.23
C SER A 79 -7.65 -5.08 12.13
N ARG A 80 -6.92 -5.61 11.15
CA ARG A 80 -7.36 -6.59 10.17
C ARG A 80 -6.49 -7.79 10.47
N ASN A 81 -7.13 -8.86 10.93
CA ASN A 81 -6.47 -10.15 10.95
C ASN A 81 -6.13 -10.49 9.49
N ASP A 82 -4.86 -10.37 9.12
CA ASP A 82 -4.31 -10.88 7.86
C ASP A 82 -4.15 -12.42 7.90
N ASP A 83 -4.93 -13.09 8.75
CA ASP A 83 -5.27 -14.48 8.51
C ASP A 83 -5.93 -14.49 7.13
N MET A 84 -5.21 -15.00 6.13
CA MET A 84 -5.82 -15.44 4.89
C MET A 84 -6.91 -16.42 5.28
N MET A 85 -8.15 -15.94 5.40
CA MET A 85 -9.32 -16.78 5.30
C MET A 85 -9.26 -17.32 3.88
N ALA A 86 -8.60 -18.46 3.71
CA ALA A 86 -8.71 -19.29 2.54
C ALA A 86 -10.15 -19.77 2.48
N HIS A 87 -11.05 -18.90 2.01
CA HIS A 87 -12.33 -19.32 1.50
C HIS A 87 -12.01 -20.28 0.35
N PRO A 88 -12.42 -21.57 0.43
CA PRO A 88 -12.29 -22.47 -0.69
C PRO A 88 -12.98 -21.82 -1.88
N SER A 89 -12.30 -21.75 -3.01
CA SER A 89 -12.88 -21.23 -4.25
C SER A 89 -14.14 -22.03 -4.61
N GLU A 90 -15.31 -21.41 -4.49
CA GLU A 90 -16.64 -21.99 -4.78
C GLU A 90 -16.83 -22.42 -6.25
N ASN A 91 -15.82 -22.23 -7.11
CA ASN A 91 -15.84 -22.62 -8.52
C ASN A 91 -15.19 -23.97 -8.85
N ARG A 92 -14.90 -24.84 -7.87
CA ARG A 92 -14.66 -26.26 -8.16
C ARG A 92 -16.00 -26.99 -8.19
N MET A 93 -16.57 -27.12 -9.39
CA MET A 93 -17.71 -28.00 -9.65
C MET A 93 -17.46 -29.38 -9.01
N PRO A 94 -18.42 -30.02 -8.31
CA PRO A 94 -18.23 -31.37 -7.84
C PRO A 94 -18.27 -32.35 -9.03
N ASP A 95 -17.17 -33.07 -9.23
CA ASP A 95 -17.13 -34.23 -10.12
C ASP A 95 -18.18 -35.27 -9.69
N ALA A 96 -18.97 -35.70 -10.67
CA ALA A 96 -20.01 -36.70 -10.55
C ALA A 96 -19.43 -38.09 -10.23
N ALA A 97 -19.09 -38.36 -8.96
CA ALA A 97 -18.50 -39.63 -8.57
C ALA A 97 -18.81 -40.10 -7.13
N THR A 98 -20.00 -39.85 -6.57
CA THR A 98 -20.50 -40.62 -5.41
C THR A 98 -22.02 -40.74 -5.41
N LEU A 99 -22.58 -41.48 -6.38
CA LEU A 99 -23.84 -42.20 -6.18
C LEU A 99 -23.55 -43.45 -5.36
N GLY A 100 -24.19 -43.64 -4.19
CA GLY A 100 -24.22 -44.97 -3.57
C GLY A 100 -24.58 -45.06 -2.08
N LYS A 101 -25.87 -45.36 -1.83
CA LYS A 101 -26.45 -46.15 -0.71
C LYS A 101 -26.46 -45.57 0.72
N SER A 102 -27.66 -45.10 1.10
CA SER A 102 -28.23 -45.30 2.44
C SER A 102 -28.95 -46.67 2.50
N PRO A 103 -29.09 -47.30 3.68
CA PRO A 103 -30.21 -48.22 3.92
C PRO A 103 -31.55 -47.46 3.95
#